data_AF-A0A7X4XEI1-F1
#
_entry.id   AF-A0A7X4XEI1-F1
#
_cell.length_a   1.000
_cell.length_b   1.000
_cell.length_c   1.000
_cell.angle_alpha   90.00
_cell.angle_beta   90.00
_cell.angle_gamma   90.00
#
_symmetry.space_group_name_H-M   'P 1'
#
loop_
_entity.id
_entity.type
_entity.pdbx_description
1 polymer ?
#
loop_
_entity_poly.entity_id
_entity_poly.type
_entity_poly.pdbx_seq_one_letter_code
_entity_poly.pdbx_strand_id
1 'polypeptide(L)'
;MFNHNQTYRAVKRLIDSVWTVQFLFTDEGVHIISYSRDDEVGYVEEKCLPKAIIVEDENRIARSIKVFSPETRLLEADRDDHLIGEYNVLNPKFIFSYKDGGQR
;
A
#
# COMPACT_ATOMS: atom_id res chain seq x y z
N MET A 1 -13.67 -0.68 -5.94
CA MET A 1 -13.24 0.61 -6.50
C MET A 1 -13.07 1.58 -5.34
N PHE A 2 -11.96 2.31 -5.27
CA PHE A 2 -11.71 3.27 -4.19
C PHE A 2 -12.52 4.54 -4.41
N ASN A 3 -13.08 5.11 -3.35
CA ASN A 3 -13.75 6.40 -3.37
C ASN A 3 -12.73 7.50 -3.04
N HIS A 4 -12.86 8.64 -3.70
CA HIS A 4 -12.03 9.80 -3.41
C HIS A 4 -12.23 10.29 -1.97
N ASN A 5 -11.17 10.87 -1.41
CA ASN A 5 -11.07 11.41 -0.06
C ASN A 5 -11.36 10.40 1.06
N GLN A 6 -11.11 9.11 0.80
CA GLN A 6 -11.20 8.05 1.79
C GLN A 6 -9.83 7.42 2.05
N THR A 7 -9.64 6.97 3.30
CA THR A 7 -8.43 6.28 3.71
C THR A 7 -8.61 4.77 3.60
N TYR A 8 -7.62 4.10 3.03
CA TYR A 8 -7.61 2.65 2.84
C TYR A 8 -6.35 2.05 3.43
N ARG A 9 -6.40 0.74 3.67
CA ARG A 9 -5.25 -0.08 4.00
C ARG A 9 -5.02 -1.10 2.90
N ALA A 10 -3.75 -1.40 2.64
CA ALA A 10 -3.34 -2.51 1.81
C ALA A 10 -2.09 -3.14 2.40
N VAL A 11 -1.86 -4.41 2.08
CA VAL A 11 -0.79 -5.20 2.70
C VAL A 11 0.22 -5.74 1.71
N LYS A 12 1.45 -5.88 2.18
CA LYS A 12 2.54 -6.57 1.49
C LYS A 12 3.18 -7.55 2.45
N ARG A 13 3.01 -8.85 2.21
CA ARG A 13 3.74 -9.87 2.96
C ARG A 13 5.17 -9.96 2.44
N LEU A 14 6.13 -9.89 3.36
CA LEU A 14 7.55 -10.08 3.13
C LEU A 14 8.05 -11.10 4.15
N ILE A 15 8.22 -12.35 3.70
CA ILE A 15 8.60 -13.50 4.53
C ILE A 15 7.59 -13.68 5.67
N ASP A 16 7.98 -13.39 6.91
CA ASP A 16 7.19 -13.54 8.13
C ASP A 16 6.39 -12.27 8.48
N SER A 17 6.77 -11.14 7.88
CA SER A 17 6.27 -9.83 8.24
C SER A 17 5.20 -9.35 7.26
N VAL A 18 4.12 -8.79 7.80
CA VAL A 18 3.10 -8.10 7.01
C VAL A 18 3.33 -6.61 7.13
N TRP A 19 3.66 -5.98 6.02
CA TRP A 19 3.75 -4.52 5.93
C TRP A 19 2.39 -3.97 5.51
N THR A 20 1.88 -3.02 6.28
CA THR A 20 0.61 -2.35 6.02
C THR A 20 0.90 -0.94 5.57
N VAL A 21 0.37 -0.59 4.39
CA VAL A 21 0.33 0.79 3.91
C VAL A 21 -1.06 1.35 4.15
N GLN A 22 -1.13 2.48 4.84
CA GLN A 22 -2.34 3.28 4.93
C GLN A 22 -2.20 4.46 3.97
N PHE A 23 -3.20 4.70 3.13
CA PHE A 23 -3.16 5.78 2.15
C PHE A 23 -4.52 6.46 2.01
N LEU A 24 -4.49 7.78 1.83
CA LEU A 24 -5.63 8.57 1.41
C LEU A 24 -5.71 8.52 -0.12
N PHE A 25 -6.83 8.08 -0.66
CA PHE A 25 -7.09 8.09 -2.09
C PHE A 25 -7.72 9.43 -2.50
N THR A 26 -7.13 10.12 -3.47
CA THR A 26 -7.63 11.38 -4.03
C THR A 26 -7.92 11.21 -5.52
N ASP A 27 -8.43 12.25 -6.16
CA ASP A 27 -8.61 12.34 -7.61
C ASP A 27 -7.28 12.40 -8.39
N GLU A 28 -6.24 13.00 -7.78
CA GLU A 28 -4.91 13.15 -8.39
C GLU A 28 -3.98 11.95 -8.14
N GLY A 29 -4.27 11.12 -7.14
CA GLY A 29 -3.41 9.99 -6.76
C GLY A 29 -3.63 9.53 -5.32
N VAL A 30 -2.53 9.26 -4.62
CA VAL A 30 -2.57 8.85 -3.20
C VAL A 30 -1.61 9.66 -2.35
N HIS A 31 -2.02 9.92 -1.11
CA HIS A 31 -1.09 10.29 -0.04
C HIS A 31 -0.84 9.07 0.83
N ILE A 32 0.40 8.62 0.93
CA ILE A 32 0.76 7.59 1.90
C ILE A 32 0.78 8.23 3.29
N ILE A 33 -0.03 7.70 4.19
CA ILE A 33 -0.17 8.13 5.58
C ILE A 33 0.87 7.41 6.44
N SER A 34 0.87 6.08 6.37
CA SER A 34 1.81 5.23 7.12
C SER A 34 2.25 4.03 6.30
N TYR A 35 3.43 3.52 6.62
CA TYR A 35 3.93 2.24 6.11
C TYR A 35 4.67 1.52 7.23
N SER A 36 3.99 0.55 7.86
CA SER A 36 4.46 -0.09 9.09
C SER A 36 4.29 -1.60 9.05
N ARG A 37 5.25 -2.31 9.64
CA ARG A 37 5.20 -3.76 9.88
C ARG A 37 4.61 -4.13 11.24
N ASP A 38 4.29 -3.11 12.05
CA ASP A 38 3.80 -3.24 13.42
C ASP A 38 2.28 -2.98 13.51
N ASP A 39 1.61 -2.75 12.37
CA ASP A 39 0.14 -2.61 12.32
C ASP A 39 -0.53 -3.99 12.42
N GLU A 40 -1.04 -4.32 13.60
CA GLU A 40 -1.72 -5.58 13.91
C GLU A 40 -2.90 -5.86 12.97
N VAL A 41 -3.61 -4.82 12.50
CA VAL A 41 -4.74 -4.96 11.55
C VAL A 41 -4.25 -5.62 10.27
N GLY A 42 -3.03 -5.30 9.83
CA GLY A 42 -2.42 -5.93 8.66
C GLY A 42 -2.31 -7.44 8.77
N TYR A 43 -1.90 -7.94 9.94
CA TYR A 43 -1.75 -9.38 10.18
C TYR A 43 -3.10 -10.07 10.31
N VAL A 44 -4.04 -9.45 11.04
CA VAL A 44 -5.37 -10.02 11.29
C VAL A 44 -6.19 -10.08 10.01
N GLU A 45 -6.18 -9.00 9.22
CA GLU A 45 -7.02 -8.84 8.04
C GLU A 45 -6.27 -9.10 6.73
N GLU A 46 -5.08 -9.69 6.77
CA GLU A 46 -4.20 -9.82 5.61
C GLU A 46 -4.92 -10.40 4.39
N LYS A 47 -5.75 -11.43 4.60
CA LYS A 47 -6.49 -12.13 3.53
C LYS A 47 -7.66 -11.33 2.97
N CYS A 48 -8.13 -10.33 3.70
CA CYS A 48 -9.27 -9.50 3.32
C CYS A 48 -8.83 -8.15 2.74
N LEU A 49 -7.65 -7.66 3.12
CA LEU A 49 -7.11 -6.40 2.62
C LEU A 49 -6.55 -6.55 1.20
N PRO A 50 -6.69 -5.50 0.36
CA PRO A 50 -6.00 -5.40 -0.91
C PRO A 50 -4.49 -5.60 -0.73
N LYS A 51 -3.84 -6.10 -1.78
CA LYS A 51 -2.37 -6.20 -1.79
C LYS A 51 -1.78 -4.93 -2.35
N ALA A 52 -0.61 -4.52 -1.86
CA ALA A 52 0.09 -3.36 -2.35
C ALA A 52 1.56 -3.61 -2.66
N ILE A 53 2.04 -2.98 -3.74
CA ILE A 53 3.46 -2.81 -4.02
C ILE A 53 3.71 -1.32 -4.17
N ILE A 54 4.55 -0.77 -3.30
CA ILE A 54 5.10 0.58 -3.48
C ILE A 54 6.22 0.47 -4.53
N VAL A 55 6.14 1.27 -5.58
CA VAL A 55 7.18 1.41 -6.61
C VAL A 55 8.08 2.56 -6.20
N GLU A 56 9.37 2.27 -6.10
CA GLU A 56 10.40 3.19 -5.67
C GLU A 56 11.33 3.55 -6.83
N ASP A 57 11.93 4.73 -6.79
CA ASP A 57 13.06 5.08 -7.67
C ASP A 57 14.41 4.55 -7.14
N GLU A 58 15.51 4.86 -7.83
CA GLU A 58 16.85 4.43 -7.41
C GLU A 58 17.27 4.93 -6.02
N ASN A 59 16.62 5.98 -5.50
CA ASN A 59 16.90 6.57 -4.19
C ASN A 59 15.93 6.07 -3.11
N ARG A 60 15.14 5.02 -3.40
CA ARG A 60 14.11 4.48 -2.49
C ARG A 60 13.02 5.49 -2.13
N ILE A 61 12.74 6.44 -3.03
CA ILE A 61 11.62 7.36 -2.89
C ILE A 61 10.38 6.73 -3.49
N ALA A 62 9.29 6.68 -2.73
CA ALA A 62 8.01 6.17 -3.21
C ALA A 62 7.45 7.06 -4.34
N ARG A 63 7.19 6.47 -5.50
CA ARG A 63 6.69 7.16 -6.71
C ARG A 63 5.26 6.78 -7.04
N SER A 64 4.92 5.50 -6.96
CA SER A 64 3.55 5.01 -7.16
C SER A 64 3.22 3.87 -6.21
N ILE A 65 1.93 3.57 -6.06
CA ILE A 65 1.43 2.36 -5.41
C ILE A 65 0.64 1.55 -6.44
N LYS A 66 1.00 0.27 -6.59
CA LYS A 66 0.19 -0.72 -7.29
C LYS A 66 -0.68 -1.42 -6.28
N VAL A 67 -2.00 -1.44 -6.53
CA VAL A 67 -2.96 -2.08 -5.65
C VAL A 67 -3.63 -3.23 -6.39
N PHE A 68 -3.70 -4.38 -5.73
CA PHE A 68 -4.24 -5.61 -6.29
C PHE A 68 -5.35 -6.14 -5.40
N SER A 69 -6.19 -7.00 -5.95
CA SER A 69 -7.27 -7.62 -5.20
C SER A 69 -6.75 -8.53 -4.07
N PRO A 70 -7.51 -8.72 -2.98
CA PRO A 70 -7.06 -9.48 -1.80
C PRO A 70 -6.64 -10.93 -2.10
N GLU A 71 -7.22 -11.55 -3.13
CA GLU A 71 -6.92 -12.91 -3.58
C GLU A 71 -5.58 -13.04 -4.33
N THR A 72 -4.95 -11.92 -4.69
CA THR A 72 -3.70 -11.90 -5.47
C THR A 72 -2.57 -12.58 -4.71
N ARG A 73 -1.91 -13.53 -5.36
CA ARG A 73 -0.62 -14.06 -4.91
C ARG A 73 0.50 -13.26 -5.55
N LEU A 74 1.10 -12.35 -4.79
CA LEU A 74 2.18 -11.47 -5.27
C LEU A 74 3.47 -12.21 -5.71
N LEU A 75 3.52 -13.55 -5.69
CA LEU A 75 4.70 -14.35 -6.05
C LEU A 75 4.67 -14.87 -7.50
N GLU A 76 3.55 -14.76 -8.23
CA GLU A 76 3.35 -15.43 -9.53
C GLU A 76 3.19 -14.45 -10.70
N ALA A 77 3.20 -14.99 -11.92
CA ALA A 77 3.02 -14.26 -13.19
C ALA A 77 1.62 -13.62 -13.34
N ASP A 78 0.68 -13.91 -12.43
CA ASP A 78 -0.72 -13.46 -12.45
C ASP A 78 -0.95 -12.04 -11.90
N ARG A 79 0.11 -11.23 -11.79
CA ARG A 79 0.01 -9.89 -11.17
C ARG A 79 -0.87 -8.93 -11.97
N ASP A 80 -0.91 -9.06 -13.29
CA ASP A 80 -1.61 -8.10 -14.14
C ASP A 80 -3.13 -8.32 -14.14
N ASP A 81 -3.60 -9.58 -14.04
CA ASP A 81 -5.03 -9.92 -14.06
C ASP A 81 -5.77 -9.45 -12.79
N HIS A 82 -5.05 -9.24 -11.69
CA HIS A 82 -5.60 -8.80 -10.42
C HIS A 82 -5.26 -7.34 -10.06
N LEU A 83 -4.61 -6.61 -10.97
CA LEU A 83 -4.29 -5.20 -10.76
C LEU A 83 -5.58 -4.37 -10.73
N ILE A 84 -5.87 -3.76 -9.59
CA ILE A 84 -6.96 -2.79 -9.44
C ILE A 84 -6.55 -1.46 -10.06
N GLY A 85 -5.30 -1.06 -9.84
CA GLY A 85 -4.75 0.17 -10.40
C GLY A 85 -3.35 0.48 -9.91
N GLU A 86 -2.71 1.39 -10.63
CA GLU A 86 -1.46 2.04 -10.24
C GLU A 86 -1.73 3.54 -10.04
N TYR A 87 -1.34 4.08 -8.88
CA TYR A 87 -1.64 5.44 -8.49
C TYR A 87 -0.37 6.20 -8.07
N ASN A 88 -0.24 7.44 -8.51
CA ASN A 88 0.89 8.30 -8.17
C ASN A 88 0.90 8.64 -6.67
N VAL A 89 2.08 8.61 -6.06
CA VAL A 89 2.28 9.06 -4.67
C VAL A 89 2.52 10.57 -4.68
N LEU A 90 1.60 11.31 -4.07
CA LEU A 90 1.58 12.78 -4.06
C LEU A 90 2.48 13.39 -2.98
N ASN A 91 2.89 12.59 -1.99
CA ASN A 91 3.83 12.98 -0.94
C ASN A 91 5.09 12.10 -0.96
N PRO A 92 5.87 12.10 -2.06
CA PRO A 92 6.98 11.18 -2.26
C PRO A 92 8.09 11.40 -1.24
N LYS A 93 8.48 10.35 -0.54
CA LYS A 93 9.64 10.32 0.34
C LYS A 93 10.15 8.88 0.50
N PHE A 94 11.23 8.74 1.26
CA PHE A 94 11.76 7.45 1.65
C PHE A 94 10.70 6.60 2.38
N ILE A 95 10.53 5.34 1.99
CA ILE A 95 9.41 4.49 2.46
C ILE A 95 9.35 4.33 3.99
N PHE A 96 10.49 4.28 4.69
CA PHE A 96 10.51 4.15 6.15
C PHE A 96 10.35 5.50 6.88
N SER A 97 10.15 6.59 6.13
CA SER A 97 9.80 7.91 6.67
C SER A 97 8.28 8.12 6.78
N TYR A 98 7.45 7.19 6.30
CA TYR A 98 6.01 7.16 6.57
C TYR A 98 5.75 6.53 7.95
N LYS A 99 6.12 7.25 9.01
CA LYS A 99 5.84 6.84 10.39
C LYS A 99 4.37 7.08 10.71
N ASP A 100 3.82 6.23 11.57
CA ASP A 100 2.40 6.16 11.96
C ASP A 100 1.67 7.50 11.84
N GLY A 101 0.58 7.49 11.07
CA GLY A 101 -0.44 8.53 11.07
C GLY A 101 -1.26 8.52 12.36
N GLY A 102 -0.59 8.30 13.50
CA GLY A 102 -1.20 8.30 14.81
C GLY A 102 -1.85 9.66 15.03
N GLN A 103 -3.18 9.67 15.02
CA GLN A 103 -3.95 10.66 15.75
C GLN A 103 -3.38 10.71 17.17
N ARG A 104 -2.72 11.82 17.50
CA ARG A 104 -2.67 12.30 18.88
C ARG A 104 -3.99 12.99 19.20
#